data_AF-A0A249PHR6-F1
#
_entry.id   AF-A0A249PHR6-F1
#
_cell.length_a   1.000
_cell.length_b   1.000
_cell.length_c   1.000
_cell.angle_alpha   90.00
_cell.angle_beta   90.00
_cell.angle_gamma   90.00
#
_symmetry.space_group_name_H-M   'P 1'
#
loop_
_entity.id
_entity.type
_entity.pdbx_description
1 polymer ?
#
loop_
_entity_poly.entity_id
_entity_poly.type
_entity_poly.pdbx_seq_one_letter_code
_entity_poly.pdbx_strand_id
1 'polypeptide(L)'
;MSYKTTSTALALVLALGGGTAFAAGNQVFTDADVDTNKQLSESEFEQTSRDVFTRWDADDSRRISENELYSGIFQNWDGDGDNRLTESEYQNGFERWFDDGNRPDFAALDTDGDSVLTQNEFVEGSAQAQVAADWDAAGAGVDWQAFHLALYGVYDADADRNISEDEFARAGSTDMRTGDVETGDVQADAGEAGGENDLATGAVTPREDDVDVVALSEWAVGDLYQGGVSVDQMFDDMEVHGPTGDEIGSVENVVFSDDGRVVSLVAEVGGFWDMFDTHVNVPWDEIEMTADRIVIPVTQENVEDYAPWKTKYLSREDATETRVVDDDLATSPGLFRATDLIGDYARVRDAGAFANYGYVNDLIIKDGKLQAVVVTPNAGYGVTGPYAYPYYGWGGYAGRPTYDLPYDREEVVQGERLDYEQFDIE
;
A
#
# COMPACT_ATOMS: atom_id res chain seq x y z
N MET A 1 -12.39 -11.44 1.35
CA MET A 1 -12.31 -11.22 -0.11
C MET A 1 -10.92 -11.63 -0.54
N SER A 2 -10.75 -12.23 -1.71
CA SER A 2 -9.41 -12.52 -2.24
C SER A 2 -8.77 -11.16 -2.51
N TYR A 3 -7.70 -10.83 -1.79
CA TYR A 3 -6.83 -9.72 -2.16
C TYR A 3 -6.39 -10.01 -3.59
N LYS A 4 -6.95 -9.28 -4.55
CA LYS A 4 -6.46 -9.30 -5.92
C LYS A 4 -5.17 -8.51 -5.85
N THR A 5 -4.08 -9.22 -5.61
CA THR A 5 -2.73 -8.66 -5.65
C THR A 5 -2.54 -7.99 -6.99
N THR A 6 -2.09 -6.77 -6.88
CA THR A 6 -2.25 -5.68 -7.81
C THR A 6 -1.52 -5.96 -9.12
N SER A 7 -2.18 -5.62 -10.22
CA SER A 7 -1.97 -6.00 -11.62
C SER A 7 -0.62 -5.57 -12.24
N THR A 8 0.45 -5.43 -11.46
CA THR A 8 1.41 -4.33 -11.64
C THR A 8 2.90 -4.69 -11.67
N ALA A 9 3.26 -5.87 -11.19
CA ALA A 9 4.52 -6.50 -11.58
C ALA A 9 4.65 -6.66 -13.12
N LEU A 10 3.62 -6.30 -13.90
CA LEU A 10 3.58 -6.18 -15.36
C LEU A 10 4.70 -5.34 -15.99
N ALA A 11 5.19 -4.29 -15.33
CA ALA A 11 6.34 -3.52 -15.82
C ALA A 11 7.69 -4.10 -15.38
N LEU A 12 7.71 -4.94 -14.34
CA LEU A 12 8.89 -5.59 -13.74
C LEU A 12 9.70 -6.45 -14.75
N VAL A 13 9.20 -6.68 -15.97
CA VAL A 13 9.89 -7.48 -17.01
C VAL A 13 10.19 -6.74 -18.34
N LEU A 14 9.71 -5.51 -18.56
CA LEU A 14 10.07 -4.76 -19.80
C LEU A 14 11.60 -4.59 -19.95
N ALA A 15 12.36 -4.83 -18.89
CA ALA A 15 13.79 -4.57 -18.80
C ALA A 15 14.77 -5.75 -18.75
N LEU A 16 14.38 -7.03 -18.79
CA LEU A 16 15.39 -8.11 -18.80
C LEU A 16 15.86 -8.58 -20.19
N GLY A 17 15.73 -7.72 -21.19
CA GLY A 17 16.52 -7.81 -22.40
C GLY A 17 15.89 -8.63 -23.53
N GLY A 18 15.46 -7.92 -24.58
CA GLY A 18 15.53 -8.51 -25.91
C GLY A 18 16.91 -9.12 -26.11
N GLY A 19 16.93 -10.37 -26.60
CA GLY A 19 18.09 -11.26 -26.62
C GLY A 19 19.44 -10.59 -26.88
N THR A 20 20.45 -11.09 -26.18
CA THR A 20 21.89 -10.75 -26.23
C THR A 20 22.41 -9.58 -25.38
N ALA A 21 21.59 -8.64 -24.90
CA ALA A 21 22.11 -7.47 -24.16
C ALA A 21 22.41 -7.73 -22.67
N PHE A 22 21.55 -8.46 -21.94
CA PHE A 22 21.76 -8.75 -20.51
C PHE A 22 22.48 -10.07 -20.20
N ALA A 23 22.82 -10.85 -21.23
CA ALA A 23 23.75 -11.98 -21.10
C ALA A 23 25.18 -11.54 -20.67
N ALA A 24 25.41 -10.23 -20.58
CA ALA A 24 26.62 -9.59 -20.08
C ALA A 24 26.34 -8.72 -18.83
N GLY A 25 25.41 -9.11 -17.94
CA GLY A 25 24.99 -8.29 -16.78
C GLY A 25 26.13 -7.65 -15.97
N ASN A 26 27.27 -8.35 -15.82
CA ASN A 26 28.44 -7.79 -15.16
C ASN A 26 29.12 -6.65 -15.94
N GLN A 27 29.09 -6.69 -17.27
CA GLN A 27 29.66 -5.65 -18.14
C GLN A 27 28.75 -4.41 -18.19
N VAL A 28 27.43 -4.59 -18.29
CA VAL A 28 26.47 -3.46 -18.25
C VAL A 28 26.57 -2.72 -16.92
N PHE A 29 26.61 -3.46 -15.81
CA PHE A 29 26.85 -2.87 -14.49
C PHE A 29 28.17 -2.11 -14.44
N THR A 30 29.27 -2.72 -14.90
CA THR A 30 30.60 -2.08 -14.89
C THR A 30 30.65 -0.83 -15.78
N ASP A 31 29.94 -0.84 -16.91
CA ASP A 31 29.89 0.30 -17.84
C ASP A 31 29.02 1.44 -17.28
N ALA A 32 28.00 1.12 -16.47
CA ALA A 32 27.15 2.08 -15.78
C ALA A 32 27.78 2.65 -14.50
N ASP A 33 28.61 1.88 -13.79
CA ASP A 33 29.31 2.28 -12.56
C ASP A 33 30.48 3.24 -12.89
N VAL A 34 30.16 4.52 -13.06
CA VAL A 34 31.10 5.55 -13.53
C VAL A 34 32.15 5.86 -12.48
N ASP A 35 31.76 5.90 -11.21
CA ASP A 35 32.67 6.22 -10.11
C ASP A 35 33.42 4.99 -9.56
N THR A 36 33.06 3.79 -10.04
CA THR A 36 33.66 2.49 -9.70
C THR A 36 33.49 2.13 -8.21
N ASN A 37 32.38 2.53 -7.59
CA ASN A 37 32.08 2.26 -6.18
C ASN A 37 31.34 0.92 -5.97
N LYS A 38 31.03 0.18 -7.05
CA LYS A 38 30.29 -1.10 -7.08
C LYS A 38 28.82 -1.00 -6.71
N GLN A 39 28.25 0.19 -6.89
CA GLN A 39 26.85 0.53 -6.72
C GLN A 39 26.46 1.41 -7.91
N LEU A 40 25.20 1.33 -8.37
CA LEU A 40 24.68 2.28 -9.34
C LEU A 40 23.76 3.25 -8.62
N SER A 41 24.17 4.50 -8.54
CA SER A 41 23.24 5.58 -8.24
C SER A 41 22.17 5.68 -9.34
N GLU A 42 21.03 6.31 -9.04
CA GLU A 42 19.99 6.62 -10.02
C GLU A 42 20.58 7.30 -11.28
N SER A 43 21.47 8.27 -11.07
CA SER A 43 22.12 9.00 -12.16
C SER A 43 23.03 8.14 -13.06
N GLU A 44 23.65 7.10 -12.49
CA GLU A 44 24.48 6.14 -13.23
C GLU A 44 23.61 5.13 -13.99
N PHE A 45 22.48 4.75 -13.41
CA PHE A 45 21.50 3.86 -14.03
C PHE A 45 20.63 4.54 -15.11
N GLU A 46 20.56 5.86 -15.11
CA GLU A 46 19.77 6.66 -16.05
C GLU A 46 20.05 6.29 -17.52
N GLN A 47 21.33 6.12 -17.90
CA GLN A 47 21.69 5.75 -19.28
C GLN A 47 21.16 4.37 -19.65
N THR A 48 21.24 3.40 -18.73
CA THR A 48 20.70 2.05 -18.91
C THR A 48 19.20 2.11 -19.16
N SER A 49 18.48 2.91 -18.37
CA SER A 49 17.04 3.11 -18.55
C SER A 49 16.71 3.82 -19.87
N ARG A 50 17.48 4.84 -20.27
CA ARG A 50 17.27 5.60 -21.53
C ARG A 50 17.38 4.70 -22.74
N ASP A 51 18.32 3.76 -22.73
CA ASP A 51 18.54 2.82 -23.83
C ASP A 51 17.34 1.89 -24.01
N VAL A 52 16.71 1.45 -22.91
CA VAL A 52 15.48 0.64 -22.96
C VAL A 52 14.31 1.50 -23.43
N PHE A 53 14.08 2.67 -22.83
CA PHE A 53 12.97 3.55 -23.19
C PHE A 53 12.98 3.91 -24.68
N THR A 54 14.13 4.33 -25.21
CA THR A 54 14.28 4.73 -26.62
C THR A 54 14.02 3.57 -27.59
N ARG A 55 14.25 2.33 -27.16
CA ARG A 55 13.96 1.15 -27.99
C ARG A 55 12.46 0.87 -28.07
N TRP A 56 11.73 1.15 -26.99
CA TRP A 56 10.30 0.87 -26.88
C TRP A 56 9.43 2.02 -27.41
N ASP A 57 9.88 3.26 -27.27
CA ASP A 57 9.30 4.47 -27.87
C ASP A 57 9.61 4.50 -29.37
N ALA A 58 8.97 3.61 -30.12
CA ALA A 58 9.24 3.38 -31.53
C ALA A 58 8.79 4.54 -32.41
N ASP A 59 7.81 5.34 -31.95
CA ASP A 59 7.31 6.50 -32.66
C ASP A 59 7.91 7.85 -32.20
N ASP A 60 8.89 7.81 -31.29
CA ASP A 60 9.56 8.97 -30.68
C ASP A 60 8.56 9.97 -30.05
N SER A 61 7.40 9.50 -29.58
CA SER A 61 6.40 10.34 -28.91
C SER A 61 6.81 10.76 -27.51
N ARG A 62 7.92 10.22 -26.99
CA ARG A 62 8.42 10.37 -25.61
C ARG A 62 7.50 9.74 -24.58
N ARG A 63 6.64 8.82 -25.01
CA ARG A 63 5.72 8.06 -24.17
C ARG A 63 5.63 6.65 -24.74
N ILE A 64 5.62 5.65 -23.88
CA ILE A 64 5.31 4.27 -24.27
C ILE A 64 3.79 4.15 -24.31
N SER A 65 3.27 3.90 -25.49
CA SER A 65 1.86 3.56 -25.71
C SER A 65 1.59 2.07 -25.45
N GLU A 66 0.31 1.70 -25.33
CA GLU A 66 -0.10 0.31 -25.08
C GLU A 66 0.32 -0.61 -26.24
N ASN A 67 0.28 -0.10 -27.46
CA ASN A 67 0.76 -0.84 -28.63
C ASN A 67 2.28 -1.08 -28.59
N GLU A 68 3.04 -0.11 -28.09
CA GLU A 68 4.50 -0.24 -27.92
C GLU A 68 4.84 -1.20 -26.78
N LEU A 69 4.06 -1.19 -25.70
CA LEU A 69 4.15 -2.19 -24.65
C LEU A 69 3.97 -3.61 -25.21
N TYR A 70 2.84 -3.87 -25.88
CA TYR A 70 2.57 -5.20 -26.44
C TYR A 70 3.59 -5.59 -27.52
N SER A 71 4.09 -4.63 -28.29
CA SER A 71 5.16 -4.87 -29.26
C SER A 71 6.46 -5.29 -28.60
N GLY A 72 6.83 -4.67 -27.48
CA GLY A 72 8.01 -5.05 -26.71
C GLY A 72 7.86 -6.41 -26.02
N ILE A 73 6.67 -6.72 -25.49
CA ILE A 73 6.33 -8.06 -24.94
C ILE A 73 6.49 -9.13 -26.04
N PHE A 74 5.91 -8.89 -27.21
CA PHE A 74 6.00 -9.79 -28.36
C PHE A 74 7.45 -10.11 -28.73
N GLN A 75 8.29 -9.09 -28.87
CA GLN A 75 9.71 -9.25 -29.20
C GLN A 75 10.51 -9.99 -28.11
N ASN A 76 10.05 -9.94 -26.86
CA ASN A 76 10.69 -10.66 -25.78
C ASN A 76 10.35 -12.15 -25.81
N TRP A 77 9.08 -12.47 -26.05
CA TRP A 77 8.60 -13.85 -26.05
C TRP A 77 9.03 -14.62 -27.31
N ASP A 78 9.33 -13.91 -28.40
CA ASP A 78 9.94 -14.44 -29.63
C ASP A 78 11.40 -14.84 -29.36
N GLY A 79 11.58 -16.06 -28.84
CA GLY A 79 12.85 -16.54 -28.34
C GLY A 79 13.83 -16.90 -29.46
N ASP A 80 13.32 -17.23 -30.65
CA ASP A 80 14.14 -17.57 -31.81
C ASP A 80 14.30 -16.42 -32.83
N GLY A 81 13.57 -15.33 -32.64
CA GLY A 81 13.68 -14.09 -33.38
C GLY A 81 13.09 -14.17 -34.79
N ASP A 82 12.16 -15.09 -35.03
CA ASP A 82 11.53 -15.28 -36.33
C ASP A 82 10.33 -14.34 -36.58
N ASN A 83 10.01 -13.48 -35.60
CA ASN A 83 8.88 -12.55 -35.55
C ASN A 83 7.52 -13.25 -35.54
N ARG A 84 7.45 -14.43 -34.91
CA ARG A 84 6.22 -15.20 -34.70
C ARG A 84 6.27 -15.78 -33.29
N LEU A 85 5.11 -15.85 -32.62
CA LEU A 85 5.00 -16.60 -31.38
C LEU A 85 4.34 -17.94 -31.66
N THR A 86 5.05 -19.01 -31.34
CA THR A 86 4.42 -20.31 -31.18
C THR A 86 3.53 -20.33 -29.93
N GLU A 87 2.58 -21.26 -29.88
CA GLU A 87 1.74 -21.47 -28.69
C GLU A 87 2.59 -21.69 -27.42
N SER A 88 3.74 -22.35 -27.57
CA SER A 88 4.66 -22.57 -26.45
C SER A 88 5.34 -21.29 -25.98
N GLU A 89 5.75 -20.39 -26.89
CA GLU A 89 6.36 -19.11 -26.52
C GLU A 89 5.34 -18.19 -25.86
N TYR A 90 4.13 -18.12 -26.42
CA TYR A 90 3.02 -17.39 -25.82
C TYR A 90 2.69 -17.92 -24.41
N GLN A 91 2.56 -19.25 -24.25
CA GLN A 91 2.26 -19.84 -22.96
C GLN A 91 3.37 -19.58 -21.93
N ASN A 92 4.62 -19.84 -22.29
CA ASN A 92 5.76 -19.65 -21.39
C ASN A 92 5.99 -18.17 -21.05
N GLY A 93 5.79 -17.28 -22.01
CA GLY A 93 5.86 -15.84 -21.80
C GLY A 93 4.77 -15.36 -20.86
N PHE A 94 3.52 -15.74 -21.15
CA PHE A 94 2.37 -15.32 -20.33
C PHE A 94 2.48 -15.82 -18.89
N GLU A 95 2.77 -17.11 -18.68
CA GLU A 95 2.89 -17.70 -17.33
C GLU A 95 4.05 -17.11 -16.51
N ARG A 96 5.04 -16.49 -17.15
CA ARG A 96 6.14 -15.80 -16.46
C ARG A 96 5.81 -14.34 -16.14
N TRP A 97 4.90 -13.72 -16.88
CA TRP A 97 4.73 -12.26 -16.91
C TRP A 97 3.39 -11.82 -16.31
N PHE A 98 2.38 -12.69 -16.32
CA PHE A 98 1.04 -12.44 -15.84
C PHE A 98 0.64 -13.56 -14.88
N ASP A 99 0.35 -13.21 -13.62
CA ASP A 99 -0.16 -14.14 -12.59
C ASP A 99 -1.70 -14.24 -12.61
N ASP A 100 -2.35 -13.49 -13.52
CA ASP A 100 -3.79 -13.57 -13.67
C ASP A 100 -4.20 -14.85 -14.43
N GLY A 101 -5.25 -15.50 -13.92
CA GLY A 101 -5.85 -16.65 -14.60
C GLY A 101 -6.64 -16.28 -15.86
N ASN A 102 -6.44 -15.08 -16.43
CA ASN A 102 -7.24 -14.50 -17.51
C ASN A 102 -6.47 -14.40 -18.84
N ARG A 103 -5.52 -15.32 -19.05
CA ARG A 103 -4.81 -15.49 -20.32
C ARG A 103 -5.78 -15.59 -21.50
N PRO A 104 -5.67 -14.72 -22.52
CA PRO A 104 -6.44 -14.87 -23.75
C PRO A 104 -6.18 -16.23 -24.40
N ASP A 105 -7.22 -16.85 -24.94
CA ASP A 105 -7.07 -18.10 -25.69
C ASP A 105 -6.20 -17.84 -26.94
N PHE A 106 -5.15 -18.64 -27.12
CA PHE A 106 -4.25 -18.53 -28.26
C PHE A 106 -5.02 -18.60 -29.59
N ALA A 107 -6.01 -19.49 -29.68
CA ALA A 107 -6.84 -19.64 -30.87
C ALA A 107 -7.81 -18.48 -31.11
N ALA A 108 -8.03 -17.62 -30.10
CA ALA A 108 -8.79 -16.38 -30.26
C ALA A 108 -7.91 -15.23 -30.77
N LEU A 109 -6.61 -15.26 -30.47
CA LEU A 109 -5.63 -14.29 -30.97
C LEU A 109 -5.20 -14.63 -32.41
N ASP A 110 -5.00 -15.92 -32.71
CA ASP A 110 -4.64 -16.45 -34.04
C ASP A 110 -5.82 -16.30 -35.02
N THR A 111 -5.85 -15.18 -35.74
CA THR A 111 -7.03 -14.78 -36.52
C THR A 111 -7.09 -15.49 -37.86
N ASP A 112 -5.94 -15.85 -38.43
CA ASP A 112 -5.87 -16.57 -39.70
C ASP A 112 -5.80 -18.11 -39.55
N GLY A 113 -5.59 -18.59 -38.32
CA GLY A 113 -5.64 -20.01 -37.95
C GLY A 113 -4.41 -20.79 -38.40
N ASP A 114 -3.27 -20.12 -38.58
CA ASP A 114 -2.03 -20.74 -39.04
C ASP A 114 -1.15 -21.31 -37.91
N SER A 115 -1.66 -21.23 -36.66
CA SER A 115 -1.04 -21.75 -35.45
C SER A 115 0.22 -21.03 -34.99
N VAL A 116 0.38 -19.76 -35.38
CA VAL A 116 1.32 -18.82 -34.76
C VAL A 116 0.62 -17.48 -34.51
N LEU A 117 1.20 -16.64 -33.66
CA LEU A 117 0.78 -15.24 -33.56
C LEU A 117 1.81 -14.36 -34.26
N THR A 118 1.36 -13.54 -35.19
CA THR A 118 2.13 -12.37 -35.66
C THR A 118 2.07 -11.25 -34.63
N GLN A 119 2.98 -10.28 -34.73
CA GLN A 119 2.98 -9.10 -33.85
C GLN A 119 1.62 -8.38 -33.87
N ASN A 120 1.00 -8.25 -35.03
CA ASN A 120 -0.31 -7.58 -35.16
C ASN A 120 -1.41 -8.36 -34.45
N GLU A 121 -1.46 -9.68 -34.62
CA GLU A 121 -2.46 -10.53 -33.95
C GLU A 121 -2.30 -10.48 -32.43
N PHE A 122 -1.07 -10.52 -31.95
CA PHE A 122 -0.78 -10.41 -30.52
C PHE A 122 -1.17 -9.04 -29.96
N VAL A 123 -0.75 -7.95 -30.61
CA VAL A 123 -1.03 -6.57 -30.14
C VAL A 123 -2.53 -6.29 -30.16
N GLU A 124 -3.21 -6.51 -31.30
CA GLU A 124 -4.63 -6.23 -31.45
C GLU A 124 -5.48 -7.11 -30.53
N GLY A 125 -5.15 -8.39 -30.44
CA GLY A 125 -5.89 -9.34 -29.61
C GLY A 125 -5.67 -9.10 -28.11
N SER A 126 -4.46 -8.75 -27.68
CA SER A 126 -4.17 -8.42 -26.27
C SER A 126 -4.86 -7.13 -25.83
N ALA A 127 -4.86 -6.10 -26.68
CA ALA A 127 -5.59 -4.86 -26.41
C ALA A 127 -7.11 -5.11 -26.30
N GLN A 128 -7.68 -5.94 -27.19
CA GLN A 128 -9.10 -6.30 -27.11
C GLN A 128 -9.46 -7.12 -25.86
N ALA A 129 -8.56 -8.01 -25.45
CA ALA A 129 -8.72 -8.79 -24.22
C ALA A 129 -8.39 -7.98 -22.95
N GLN A 130 -7.92 -6.74 -23.11
CA GLN A 130 -7.54 -5.83 -22.03
C GLN A 130 -6.52 -6.47 -21.07
N VAL A 131 -5.52 -7.18 -21.64
CA VAL A 131 -4.48 -7.90 -20.88
C VAL A 131 -3.69 -6.99 -19.95
N ALA A 132 -3.62 -5.70 -20.28
CA ALA A 132 -2.94 -4.69 -19.50
C ALA A 132 -3.89 -3.55 -19.10
N ALA A 133 -5.20 -3.82 -18.89
CA ALA A 133 -6.20 -2.77 -18.67
C ALA A 133 -5.80 -1.70 -17.62
N ASP A 134 -5.12 -2.16 -16.57
CA ASP A 134 -4.75 -1.34 -15.42
C ASP A 134 -3.39 -0.62 -15.62
N TRP A 135 -2.71 -0.82 -16.75
CA TRP A 135 -1.34 -0.35 -16.96
C TRP A 135 -1.16 1.12 -17.30
N ASP A 136 -2.24 1.74 -17.73
CA ASP A 136 -2.30 3.14 -18.11
C ASP A 136 -3.71 3.62 -17.79
N ALA A 137 -4.08 3.57 -16.51
CA ALA A 137 -5.40 3.97 -16.04
C ALA A 137 -5.76 5.43 -16.42
N ALA A 138 -4.74 6.28 -16.58
CA ALA A 138 -4.87 7.66 -17.06
C ALA A 138 -4.98 7.79 -18.60
N GLY A 139 -4.70 6.71 -19.36
CA GLY A 139 -4.87 6.61 -20.81
C GLY A 139 -3.90 7.44 -21.66
N ALA A 140 -2.79 7.90 -21.08
CA ALA A 140 -1.84 8.79 -21.75
C ALA A 140 -0.55 8.07 -22.21
N GLY A 141 -0.31 6.84 -21.76
CA GLY A 141 0.94 6.09 -21.87
C GLY A 141 1.93 6.41 -20.76
N VAL A 142 3.14 5.85 -20.86
CA VAL A 142 4.19 5.99 -19.83
C VAL A 142 5.28 6.92 -20.34
N ASP A 143 5.47 8.08 -19.72
CA ASP A 143 6.59 8.94 -20.10
C ASP A 143 7.93 8.46 -19.52
N TRP A 144 9.00 9.12 -19.98
CA TRP A 144 10.37 8.82 -19.59
C TRP A 144 10.58 8.77 -18.07
N GLN A 145 9.99 9.71 -17.33
CA GLN A 145 10.24 9.81 -15.88
C GLN A 145 9.57 8.64 -15.16
N ALA A 146 8.30 8.38 -15.48
CA ALA A 146 7.57 7.24 -14.94
C ALA A 146 8.26 5.91 -15.26
N PHE A 147 8.75 5.75 -16.49
CA PHE A 147 9.48 4.54 -16.90
C PHE A 147 10.81 4.37 -16.15
N HIS A 148 11.61 5.44 -16.04
CA HIS A 148 12.94 5.38 -15.42
C HIS A 148 12.86 5.03 -13.94
N LEU A 149 11.95 5.69 -13.20
CA LEU A 149 11.76 5.46 -11.78
C LEU A 149 11.28 4.03 -11.51
N ALA A 150 10.31 3.56 -12.31
CA ALA A 150 9.82 2.18 -12.20
C ALA A 150 10.95 1.17 -12.44
N LEU A 151 11.78 1.40 -13.48
CA LEU A 151 12.89 0.49 -13.78
C LEU A 151 13.99 0.55 -12.72
N TYR A 152 14.30 1.73 -12.19
CA TYR A 152 15.31 1.88 -11.14
C TYR A 152 14.92 1.12 -9.88
N GLY A 153 13.69 1.29 -9.39
CA GLY A 153 13.25 0.62 -8.17
C GLY A 153 13.03 -0.89 -8.31
N VAL A 154 12.90 -1.44 -9.52
CA VAL A 154 12.99 -2.90 -9.74
C VAL A 154 14.39 -3.43 -9.46
N TYR A 155 15.40 -2.66 -9.86
CA TYR A 155 16.79 -3.03 -9.68
C TYR A 155 17.31 -2.67 -8.28
N ASP A 156 16.76 -1.65 -7.63
CA ASP A 156 17.03 -1.25 -6.23
C ASP A 156 16.04 -1.99 -5.29
N ALA A 157 16.28 -3.28 -5.11
CA ALA A 157 15.30 -4.18 -4.49
C ALA A 157 15.16 -3.96 -2.98
N ASP A 158 16.19 -3.46 -2.30
CA ASP A 158 16.13 -3.10 -0.89
C ASP A 158 15.84 -1.61 -0.64
N ALA A 159 15.66 -0.83 -1.72
CA ALA A 159 15.28 0.57 -1.73
C ALA A 159 16.28 1.48 -0.98
N ASP A 160 17.57 1.15 -1.03
CA ASP A 160 18.65 1.92 -0.41
C ASP A 160 19.21 3.02 -1.32
N ARG A 161 18.62 3.21 -2.51
CA ARG A 161 19.01 4.17 -3.56
C ARG A 161 20.36 3.87 -4.18
N ASN A 162 20.79 2.60 -4.12
CA ASN A 162 22.00 2.12 -4.78
C ASN A 162 21.77 0.72 -5.28
N ILE A 163 21.74 0.54 -6.60
CA ILE A 163 21.66 -0.80 -7.15
C ILE A 163 23.02 -1.48 -6.93
N SER A 164 23.08 -2.45 -6.03
CA SER A 164 24.27 -3.26 -5.81
C SER A 164 24.50 -4.26 -6.97
N GLU A 165 25.73 -4.78 -7.10
CA GLU A 165 26.03 -5.86 -8.06
C GLU A 165 25.09 -7.07 -7.87
N ASP A 166 24.73 -7.38 -6.62
CA ASP A 166 23.86 -8.50 -6.28
C ASP A 166 22.41 -8.24 -6.71
N GLU A 167 21.89 -7.04 -6.49
CA GLU A 167 20.53 -6.69 -6.91
C GLU A 167 20.42 -6.59 -8.43
N PHE A 168 21.42 -5.99 -9.08
CA PHE A 168 21.49 -5.96 -10.54
C PHE A 168 21.52 -7.36 -11.16
N ALA A 169 22.26 -8.29 -10.53
CA ALA A 169 22.33 -9.68 -10.97
C ALA A 169 21.04 -10.45 -10.68
N ARG A 170 20.36 -10.18 -9.56
CA ARG A 170 19.07 -10.79 -9.19
C ARG A 170 17.97 -10.35 -10.14
N ALA A 171 17.84 -9.05 -10.37
CA ALA A 171 16.94 -8.50 -11.37
C ALA A 171 17.26 -9.15 -12.73
N GLY A 172 18.55 -9.23 -13.12
CA GLY A 172 19.02 -9.88 -14.36
C GLY A 172 18.72 -11.37 -14.53
N SER A 173 18.37 -12.09 -13.46
CA SER A 173 18.20 -13.55 -13.46
C SER A 173 16.71 -13.91 -13.59
N THR A 174 16.37 -14.78 -14.53
CA THR A 174 15.01 -15.30 -14.81
C THR A 174 14.33 -16.08 -13.67
N ASP A 175 14.85 -16.02 -12.44
CA ASP A 175 14.34 -16.71 -11.25
C ASP A 175 13.84 -15.69 -10.22
N MET A 176 12.84 -14.90 -10.61
CA MET A 176 12.01 -14.16 -9.67
C MET A 176 10.74 -14.97 -9.42
N ARG A 177 10.85 -15.93 -8.51
CA ARG A 177 9.67 -16.59 -7.95
C ARG A 177 9.06 -15.65 -6.93
N THR A 178 7.96 -14.99 -7.31
CA THR A 178 7.09 -14.25 -6.39
C THR A 178 6.47 -15.24 -5.40
N GLY A 179 6.65 -15.00 -4.10
CA GLY A 179 6.09 -15.84 -3.04
C GLY A 179 6.98 -17.03 -2.65
N ASP A 180 7.96 -16.75 -1.79
CA ASP A 180 8.26 -17.48 -0.56
C ASP A 180 9.62 -16.98 -0.06
N VAL A 181 9.62 -15.93 0.76
CA VAL A 181 10.75 -15.75 1.69
C VAL A 181 10.68 -16.95 2.61
N GLU A 182 11.59 -17.90 2.38
CA GLU A 182 11.85 -19.03 3.26
C GLU A 182 11.90 -18.51 4.70
N THR A 183 10.97 -18.99 5.53
CA THR A 183 11.11 -18.96 6.98
C THR A 183 12.37 -19.75 7.34
N GLY A 184 13.49 -19.05 7.43
CA GLY A 184 14.74 -19.60 7.91
C GLY A 184 14.59 -20.00 9.37
N ASP A 185 14.49 -21.31 9.59
CA ASP A 185 14.54 -21.97 10.89
C ASP A 185 15.71 -21.46 11.73
N VAL A 186 15.42 -20.61 12.73
CA VAL A 186 16.37 -20.37 13.83
C VAL A 186 16.19 -21.50 14.83
N GLN A 187 16.97 -22.55 14.60
CA GLN A 187 17.15 -23.67 15.49
C GLN A 187 17.54 -23.19 16.90
N ALA A 188 16.73 -23.58 17.87
CA ALA A 188 16.95 -23.36 19.29
C ALA A 188 18.35 -23.85 19.73
N ASP A 189 19.15 -22.95 20.30
CA ASP A 189 20.29 -23.33 21.13
C ASP A 189 19.95 -23.11 22.60
N ALA A 190 19.74 -24.23 23.29
CA ALA A 190 19.53 -24.30 24.72
C ALA A 190 20.89 -24.19 25.44
N GLY A 191 21.21 -22.98 25.90
CA GLY A 191 22.31 -22.72 26.81
C GLY A 191 21.80 -22.24 28.18
N GLU A 192 21.66 -23.18 29.12
CA GLU A 192 21.50 -22.87 30.55
C GLU A 192 22.68 -22.04 31.07
N ALA A 193 22.39 -20.90 31.70
CA ALA A 193 23.20 -20.37 32.78
C ALA A 193 22.30 -19.56 33.73
N GLY A 194 22.09 -20.12 34.92
CA GLY A 194 21.26 -19.56 35.98
C GLY A 194 21.83 -18.27 36.57
N GLY A 195 20.90 -17.48 37.13
CA GLY A 195 21.17 -16.30 37.91
C GLY A 195 19.86 -15.72 38.41
N GLU A 196 19.32 -16.33 39.47
CA GLU A 196 18.23 -15.79 40.27
C GLU A 196 18.56 -14.33 40.66
N ASN A 197 17.69 -13.39 40.31
CA ASN A 197 17.55 -12.18 41.10
C ASN A 197 16.07 -11.77 41.17
N ASP A 198 15.55 -12.08 42.34
CA ASP A 198 14.24 -11.81 42.89
C ASP A 198 13.98 -10.30 42.96
N LEU A 199 13.11 -9.77 42.10
CA LEU A 199 12.50 -8.45 42.26
C LEU A 199 11.02 -8.51 41.87
N ALA A 200 10.22 -8.89 42.87
CA ALA A 200 8.90 -8.34 43.19
C ALA A 200 7.96 -8.04 42.02
N THR A 201 6.96 -8.90 41.90
CA THR A 201 5.66 -8.66 41.28
C THR A 201 5.06 -7.32 41.73
N GLY A 202 5.17 -6.31 40.87
CA GLY A 202 4.29 -5.15 40.86
C GLY A 202 3.39 -5.25 39.64
N ALA A 203 2.22 -5.88 39.79
CA ALA A 203 1.15 -5.72 38.82
C ALA A 203 0.77 -4.24 38.83
N VAL A 204 1.26 -3.49 37.84
CA VAL A 204 0.74 -2.15 37.54
C VAL A 204 -0.55 -2.39 36.77
N THR A 205 -1.66 -2.50 37.50
CA THR A 205 -2.98 -2.23 36.94
C THR A 205 -2.99 -0.75 36.53
N PRO A 206 -3.25 -0.41 35.26
CA PRO A 206 -3.59 0.96 34.89
C PRO A 206 -4.77 1.43 35.77
N ARG A 207 -4.72 2.68 36.23
CA ARG A 207 -5.79 3.29 37.02
C ARG A 207 -7.07 3.36 36.19
N GLU A 208 -8.10 2.62 36.59
CA GLU A 208 -9.48 2.75 36.06
C GLU A 208 -10.27 3.91 36.71
N ASP A 209 -9.65 4.65 37.64
CA ASP A 209 -10.32 5.68 38.44
C ASP A 209 -9.99 7.09 37.89
N ASP A 210 -10.75 7.57 36.89
CA ASP A 210 -11.11 8.99 36.58
C ASP A 210 -11.52 9.23 35.10
N VAL A 211 -11.92 8.21 34.33
CA VAL A 211 -12.53 8.46 33.01
C VAL A 211 -14.02 8.76 33.21
N ASP A 212 -14.45 9.99 32.89
CA ASP A 212 -15.87 10.38 32.91
C ASP A 212 -16.61 9.62 31.79
N VAL A 213 -17.14 8.44 32.11
CA VAL A 213 -17.92 7.61 31.19
C VAL A 213 -19.29 8.25 30.95
N VAL A 214 -19.57 8.56 29.68
CA VAL A 214 -20.84 9.10 29.22
C VAL A 214 -21.86 7.96 29.23
N ALA A 215 -22.98 8.18 29.91
CA ALA A 215 -24.10 7.25 29.83
C ALA A 215 -24.64 7.23 28.38
N LEU A 216 -24.82 6.05 27.80
CA LEU A 216 -25.24 5.94 26.38
C LEU A 216 -26.63 6.55 26.12
N SER A 217 -27.45 6.75 27.14
CA SER A 217 -28.70 7.50 27.02
C SER A 217 -28.51 9.02 26.84
N GLU A 218 -27.32 9.54 27.12
CA GLU A 218 -26.93 10.95 26.94
C GLU A 218 -26.03 11.14 25.71
N TRP A 219 -25.56 10.05 25.10
CA TRP A 219 -24.79 10.08 23.86
C TRP A 219 -25.70 10.28 22.65
N ALA A 220 -25.48 11.35 21.90
CA ALA A 220 -26.27 11.68 20.73
C ALA A 220 -25.49 11.37 19.45
N VAL A 221 -25.78 10.22 18.82
CA VAL A 221 -25.14 9.84 17.55
C VAL A 221 -25.45 10.87 16.45
N GLY A 222 -26.60 11.53 16.52
CA GLY A 222 -26.97 12.63 15.62
C GLY A 222 -26.00 13.82 15.60
N ASP A 223 -25.18 14.00 16.64
CA ASP A 223 -24.15 15.05 16.64
C ASP A 223 -22.95 14.68 15.76
N LEU A 224 -22.73 13.39 15.47
CA LEU A 224 -21.68 12.92 14.57
C LEU A 224 -21.96 13.32 13.12
N TYR A 225 -23.23 13.26 12.68
CA TYR A 225 -23.60 13.63 11.31
C TYR A 225 -23.39 15.11 11.00
N GLN A 226 -23.24 15.96 12.02
CA GLN A 226 -22.97 17.39 11.85
C GLN A 226 -21.47 17.64 11.72
N GLY A 227 -20.89 17.29 10.57
CA GLY A 227 -19.48 17.54 10.25
C GLY A 227 -18.49 16.51 10.81
N GLY A 228 -18.98 15.34 11.22
CA GLY A 228 -18.11 14.18 11.43
C GLY A 228 -17.71 13.54 10.11
N VAL A 229 -16.58 12.85 10.13
CA VAL A 229 -15.98 12.15 8.98
C VAL A 229 -15.68 10.72 9.39
N SER A 230 -16.12 9.77 8.57
CA SER A 230 -15.78 8.34 8.70
C SER A 230 -14.36 8.11 8.20
N VAL A 231 -13.53 7.48 9.02
CA VAL A 231 -12.15 7.14 8.63
C VAL A 231 -12.12 6.00 7.61
N ASP A 232 -13.07 5.07 7.69
CA ASP A 232 -13.27 4.03 6.67
C ASP A 232 -13.59 4.65 5.31
N GLN A 233 -14.50 5.63 5.24
CA GLN A 233 -14.76 6.39 4.02
C GLN A 233 -13.56 7.24 3.57
N MET A 234 -12.74 7.75 4.50
CA MET A 234 -11.51 8.45 4.12
C MET A 234 -10.55 7.53 3.36
N PHE A 235 -10.50 6.23 3.69
CA PHE A 235 -9.64 5.28 3.00
C PHE A 235 -10.24 4.83 1.66
N ASP A 236 -11.55 4.62 1.62
CA ASP A 236 -12.20 4.03 0.43
C ASP A 236 -12.60 5.07 -0.63
N ASP A 237 -13.01 6.28 -0.23
CA ASP A 237 -13.71 7.23 -1.12
C ASP A 237 -12.99 8.57 -1.30
N MET A 238 -12.07 8.98 -0.41
CA MET A 238 -11.44 10.30 -0.48
C MET A 238 -10.12 10.31 -1.25
N GLU A 239 -10.07 11.14 -2.28
CA GLU A 239 -8.87 11.37 -3.09
C GLU A 239 -7.92 12.39 -2.43
N VAL A 240 -6.61 12.14 -2.52
CA VAL A 240 -5.56 13.06 -2.08
C VAL A 240 -5.08 13.90 -3.26
N HIS A 241 -5.08 15.22 -3.09
CA HIS A 241 -4.66 16.19 -4.08
C HIS A 241 -3.47 17.02 -3.62
N GLY A 242 -2.63 17.41 -4.57
CA GLY A 242 -1.55 18.36 -4.34
C GLY A 242 -2.04 19.82 -4.29
N PRO A 243 -1.13 20.77 -3.96
CA PRO A 243 -1.46 22.20 -3.87
C PRO A 243 -1.91 22.83 -5.20
N THR A 244 -1.64 22.17 -6.33
CA THR A 244 -2.08 22.59 -7.68
C THR A 244 -3.48 22.10 -8.03
N GLY A 245 -4.06 21.20 -7.22
CA GLY A 245 -5.38 20.60 -7.41
C GLY A 245 -5.37 19.29 -8.21
N ASP A 246 -4.20 18.84 -8.65
CA ASP A 246 -4.04 17.53 -9.29
C ASP A 246 -4.23 16.42 -8.24
N GLU A 247 -4.94 15.37 -8.60
CA GLU A 247 -5.02 14.13 -7.81
C GLU A 247 -3.65 13.43 -7.83
N ILE A 248 -3.16 13.04 -6.65
CA ILE A 248 -1.81 12.51 -6.49
C ILE A 248 -1.76 11.23 -5.65
N GLY A 249 -2.89 10.74 -5.12
CA GLY A 249 -2.97 9.45 -4.44
C GLY A 249 -4.16 9.32 -3.48
N SER A 250 -4.00 8.50 -2.44
CA SER A 250 -5.06 8.09 -1.49
C SER A 250 -4.61 8.23 -0.03
N VAL A 251 -5.55 8.05 0.89
CA VAL A 251 -5.27 8.03 2.34
C VAL A 251 -5.02 6.58 2.79
N GLU A 252 -3.84 6.32 3.36
CA GLU A 252 -3.48 5.00 3.90
C GLU A 252 -3.70 4.88 5.40
N ASN A 253 -3.57 6.01 6.12
CA ASN A 253 -3.79 5.98 7.55
C ASN A 253 -4.11 7.34 8.17
N VAL A 254 -4.67 7.28 9.38
CA VAL A 254 -4.77 8.43 10.27
C VAL A 254 -4.08 8.11 11.58
N VAL A 255 -3.16 8.97 12.00
CA VAL A 255 -2.43 8.81 13.24
C VAL A 255 -3.07 9.66 14.32
N PHE A 256 -3.41 9.02 15.43
CA PHE A 256 -3.99 9.64 16.60
C PHE A 256 -3.03 9.58 17.77
N SER A 257 -3.20 10.48 18.73
CA SER A 257 -2.67 10.26 20.08
C SER A 257 -3.65 9.48 20.93
N ASP A 258 -3.18 8.84 22.02
CA ASP A 258 -4.00 8.03 22.95
C ASP A 258 -5.26 8.74 23.50
N ASP A 259 -5.31 10.08 23.48
CA ASP A 259 -6.46 10.89 23.90
C ASP A 259 -7.40 11.28 22.74
N GLY A 260 -7.17 10.74 21.54
CA GLY A 260 -8.04 10.82 20.38
C GLY A 260 -7.82 12.06 19.53
N ARG A 261 -6.80 12.88 19.77
CA ARG A 261 -6.48 13.99 18.85
C ARG A 261 -5.91 13.41 17.56
N VAL A 262 -6.36 13.93 16.42
CA VAL A 262 -5.73 13.63 15.14
C VAL A 262 -4.40 14.36 15.09
N VAL A 263 -3.32 13.61 14.88
CA VAL A 263 -1.95 14.14 14.87
C VAL A 263 -1.49 14.37 13.43
N SER A 264 -1.68 13.37 12.58
CA SER A 264 -1.27 13.41 11.18
C SER A 264 -2.09 12.41 10.36
N LEU A 265 -1.97 12.53 9.05
CA LEU A 265 -2.48 11.60 8.05
C LEU A 265 -1.28 10.97 7.33
N VAL A 266 -1.38 9.70 6.98
CA VAL A 266 -0.44 9.05 6.07
C VAL A 266 -1.13 8.98 4.72
N ALA A 267 -0.60 9.72 3.76
CA ALA A 267 -1.06 9.70 2.38
C ALA A 267 -0.10 8.84 1.57
N GLU A 268 -0.66 8.01 0.71
CA GLU A 268 0.04 7.46 -0.42
C GLU A 268 0.10 8.54 -1.51
N VAL A 269 1.31 8.89 -1.96
CA VAL A 269 1.55 9.93 -2.96
C VAL A 269 2.43 9.39 -4.06
N GLY A 270 1.97 9.58 -5.30
CA GLY A 270 2.62 8.97 -6.46
C GLY A 270 2.37 7.46 -6.48
N GLY A 271 3.09 6.77 -7.37
CA GLY A 271 2.76 5.39 -7.69
C GLY A 271 2.14 5.30 -9.06
N PHE A 272 2.89 4.74 -10.01
CA PHE A 272 2.31 4.39 -11.30
C PHE A 272 1.42 3.13 -11.14
N TRP A 273 1.40 2.48 -9.96
CA TRP A 273 1.41 1.02 -9.92
C TRP A 273 1.36 0.29 -8.53
N ASP A 274 0.96 0.87 -7.41
CA ASP A 274 0.89 0.12 -6.11
C ASP A 274 2.25 -0.54 -5.69
N MET A 275 3.36 -0.02 -6.25
CA MET A 275 4.71 -0.58 -6.19
C MET A 275 5.78 0.50 -5.95
N PHE A 276 5.43 1.77 -6.18
CA PHE A 276 6.33 2.93 -6.06
C PHE A 276 5.70 4.03 -5.22
N ASP A 277 4.76 3.64 -4.38
CA ASP A 277 3.95 4.56 -3.63
C ASP A 277 4.81 5.14 -2.52
N THR A 278 4.90 6.46 -2.53
CA THR A 278 5.60 7.13 -1.45
C THR A 278 4.59 7.43 -0.38
N HIS A 279 4.68 6.68 0.73
CA HIS A 279 3.89 6.97 1.90
C HIS A 279 4.46 8.20 2.60
N VAL A 280 3.62 9.19 2.86
CA VAL A 280 4.02 10.46 3.44
C VAL A 280 3.17 10.73 4.68
N ASN A 281 3.82 10.91 5.82
CA ASN A 281 3.19 11.51 6.98
C ASN A 281 3.01 13.01 6.72
N VAL A 282 1.80 13.51 6.88
CA VAL A 282 1.44 14.93 6.76
C VAL A 282 0.78 15.39 8.07
N PRO A 283 1.29 16.42 8.76
CA PRO A 283 0.68 16.95 9.98
C PRO A 283 -0.75 17.40 9.74
N TRP A 284 -1.65 17.12 10.69
CA TRP A 284 -3.08 17.40 10.51
C TRP A 284 -3.40 18.87 10.25
N ASP A 285 -2.59 19.80 10.76
CA ASP A 285 -2.75 21.25 10.56
C ASP A 285 -2.24 21.76 9.21
N GLU A 286 -1.55 20.92 8.43
CA GLU A 286 -1.13 21.20 7.05
C GLU A 286 -2.14 20.67 6.02
N ILE A 287 -3.21 20.00 6.46
CA ILE A 287 -4.21 19.37 5.59
C ILE A 287 -5.43 20.27 5.43
N GLU A 288 -5.89 20.44 4.19
CA GLU A 288 -7.21 21.00 3.91
C GLU A 288 -8.16 19.89 3.49
N MET A 289 -9.26 19.71 4.22
CA MET A 289 -10.23 18.65 3.97
C MET A 289 -11.58 19.24 3.55
N THR A 290 -12.16 18.65 2.51
CA THR A 290 -13.53 18.91 2.03
C THR A 290 -14.33 17.60 2.04
N ALA A 291 -15.58 17.60 1.57
CA ALA A 291 -16.42 16.39 1.59
C ALA A 291 -15.90 15.29 0.66
N ASP A 292 -15.25 15.65 -0.45
CA ASP A 292 -14.85 14.75 -1.54
C ASP A 292 -13.33 14.55 -1.64
N ARG A 293 -12.52 15.42 -1.04
CA ARG A 293 -11.05 15.38 -1.18
C ARG A 293 -10.28 15.94 -0.01
N ILE A 294 -9.04 15.50 0.06
CA ILE A 294 -7.99 15.96 0.98
C ILE A 294 -6.90 16.65 0.15
N VAL A 295 -6.47 17.84 0.57
CA VAL A 295 -5.36 18.56 -0.05
C VAL A 295 -4.19 18.60 0.91
N ILE A 296 -3.02 18.19 0.45
CA ILE A 296 -1.77 18.16 1.21
C ILE A 296 -0.72 19.09 0.57
N PRO A 297 0.33 19.53 1.31
CA PRO A 297 1.33 20.45 0.77
C PRO A 297 2.38 19.78 -0.15
N VAL A 298 2.22 18.48 -0.38
CA VAL A 298 3.12 17.63 -1.17
C VAL A 298 2.62 17.56 -2.61
N THR A 299 3.55 17.43 -3.55
CA THR A 299 3.33 17.21 -4.98
C THR A 299 4.08 15.95 -5.39
N GLN A 300 3.66 15.32 -6.48
CA GLN A 300 4.40 14.18 -7.04
C GLN A 300 5.86 14.53 -7.37
N GLU A 301 6.15 15.78 -7.75
CA GLU A 301 7.52 16.22 -8.10
C GLU A 301 8.42 16.49 -6.89
N ASN A 302 7.86 16.74 -5.70
CA ASN A 302 8.63 17.11 -4.50
C ASN A 302 8.59 16.04 -3.41
N VAL A 303 7.77 14.99 -3.56
CA VAL A 303 7.65 13.93 -2.55
C VAL A 303 8.99 13.22 -2.31
N GLU A 304 9.78 13.06 -3.37
CA GLU A 304 11.13 12.48 -3.34
C GLU A 304 12.15 13.35 -2.58
N ASP A 305 11.89 14.66 -2.46
CA ASP A 305 12.72 15.62 -1.73
C ASP A 305 12.44 15.60 -0.21
N TYR A 306 11.28 15.12 0.24
CA TYR A 306 10.84 15.26 1.64
C TYR A 306 11.59 14.36 2.64
N ALA A 307 12.29 13.30 2.21
CA ALA A 307 13.33 12.66 3.01
C ALA A 307 14.13 11.64 2.18
N PRO A 308 15.48 11.61 2.28
CA PRO A 308 16.28 10.52 1.72
C PRO A 308 16.16 9.18 2.48
N TRP A 309 15.36 9.12 3.56
CA TRP A 309 15.21 7.94 4.41
C TRP A 309 13.73 7.75 4.78
N LYS A 310 13.18 6.55 4.56
CA LYS A 310 11.86 6.16 5.08
C LYS A 310 11.98 5.84 6.56
N THR A 311 11.13 6.42 7.41
CA THR A 311 11.04 5.97 8.80
C THR A 311 9.99 4.85 8.94
N LYS A 312 10.42 3.72 9.49
CA LYS A 312 9.51 2.63 9.90
C LYS A 312 8.86 2.87 11.27
N TYR A 313 9.25 3.95 11.96
CA TYR A 313 8.79 4.25 13.30
C TYR A 313 8.50 5.75 13.47
N LEU A 314 7.23 6.10 13.61
CA LEU A 314 6.77 7.47 13.76
C LEU A 314 6.75 7.87 15.24
N SER A 315 7.66 8.76 15.65
CA SER A 315 7.60 9.39 16.97
C SER A 315 6.62 10.56 17.00
N ARG A 316 6.26 11.04 18.21
CA ARG A 316 5.45 12.27 18.37
C ARG A 316 6.08 13.52 17.78
N GLU A 317 7.41 13.60 17.78
CA GLU A 317 8.12 14.71 17.16
C GLU A 317 8.01 14.59 15.64
N ASP A 318 8.23 13.38 15.12
CA ASP A 318 8.19 13.10 13.69
C ASP A 318 6.80 13.32 13.07
N ALA A 319 5.75 12.97 13.80
CA ALA A 319 4.36 13.14 13.35
C ALA A 319 3.98 14.61 13.12
N THR A 320 4.76 15.56 13.68
CA THR A 320 4.55 17.02 13.48
C THR A 320 5.27 17.59 12.26
N GLU A 321 5.91 16.75 11.45
CA GLU A 321 6.58 17.17 10.23
C GLU A 321 6.10 16.36 9.02
N THR A 322 5.99 17.04 7.87
CA THR A 322 5.76 16.36 6.60
C THR A 322 7.01 15.58 6.20
N ARG A 323 6.91 14.24 6.05
CA ARG A 323 8.06 13.36 5.75
C ARG A 323 7.64 12.01 5.16
N VAL A 324 8.56 11.40 4.43
CA VAL A 324 8.38 10.04 3.92
C VAL A 324 8.44 9.01 5.05
N VAL A 325 7.48 8.09 5.05
CA VAL A 325 7.35 6.97 5.98
C VAL A 325 7.35 5.64 5.21
N ASP A 326 7.57 4.56 5.94
CA ASP A 326 7.44 3.19 5.42
C ASP A 326 5.95 2.80 5.34
N ASP A 327 5.60 1.88 4.46
CA ASP A 327 4.29 1.23 4.35
C ASP A 327 3.94 0.45 5.64
N ASP A 328 4.91 -0.27 6.20
CA ASP A 328 4.80 -0.99 7.47
C ASP A 328 4.99 -0.06 8.71
N LEU A 329 4.51 1.19 8.65
CA LEU A 329 4.74 2.20 9.67
C LEU A 329 4.28 1.77 11.07
N ALA A 330 5.20 1.69 12.03
CA ALA A 330 4.85 1.57 13.45
C ALA A 330 4.85 2.94 14.15
N THR A 331 4.11 3.07 15.26
CA THR A 331 4.04 4.33 16.04
C THR A 331 4.69 4.22 17.41
N SER A 332 5.14 5.36 17.92
CA SER A 332 5.65 5.47 19.30
C SER A 332 4.56 5.37 20.38
N PRO A 333 4.88 4.91 21.60
CA PRO A 333 3.92 4.92 22.71
C PRO A 333 3.25 6.28 22.90
N GLY A 334 1.92 6.29 22.97
CA GLY A 334 1.14 7.51 22.98
C GLY A 334 0.56 7.92 21.62
N LEU A 335 0.89 7.19 20.56
CA LEU A 335 0.35 7.34 19.22
C LEU A 335 -0.15 5.99 18.70
N PHE A 336 -1.15 6.03 17.82
CA PHE A 336 -1.69 4.87 17.15
C PHE A 336 -2.24 5.18 15.77
N ARG A 337 -2.22 4.18 14.90
CA ARG A 337 -2.83 4.24 13.57
C ARG A 337 -4.29 3.85 13.65
N ALA A 338 -5.12 4.41 12.78
CA ALA A 338 -6.52 3.98 12.62
C ALA A 338 -6.61 2.45 12.42
N THR A 339 -5.71 1.90 11.61
CA THR A 339 -5.61 0.47 11.30
C THR A 339 -5.12 -0.38 12.47
N ASP A 340 -4.59 0.21 13.54
CA ASP A 340 -4.31 -0.51 14.79
C ASP A 340 -5.61 -0.78 15.59
N LEU A 341 -6.71 -0.09 15.26
CA LEU A 341 -8.03 -0.26 15.90
C LEU A 341 -9.07 -0.85 14.95
N ILE A 342 -9.13 -0.39 13.71
CA ILE A 342 -10.08 -0.90 12.71
C ILE A 342 -9.76 -2.37 12.41
N GLY A 343 -10.79 -3.22 12.40
CA GLY A 343 -10.67 -4.67 12.25
C GLY A 343 -10.42 -5.42 13.56
N ASP A 344 -10.10 -4.71 14.65
CA ASP A 344 -9.78 -5.30 15.94
C ASP A 344 -11.03 -5.58 16.80
N TYR A 345 -10.90 -6.43 17.81
CA TYR A 345 -12.04 -6.81 18.64
C TYR A 345 -12.42 -5.74 19.66
N ALA A 346 -13.68 -5.30 19.65
CA ALA A 346 -14.27 -4.53 20.74
C ALA A 346 -14.76 -5.47 21.85
N ARG A 347 -14.44 -5.17 23.11
CA ARG A 347 -14.85 -5.96 24.28
C ARG A 347 -15.60 -5.12 25.29
N VAL A 348 -16.46 -5.78 26.06
CA VAL A 348 -17.25 -5.18 27.15
C VAL A 348 -17.08 -6.00 28.43
N ARG A 349 -17.46 -5.41 29.56
CA ARG A 349 -17.50 -6.15 30.83
C ARG A 349 -18.75 -7.04 30.90
N ASP A 350 -18.56 -8.33 31.10
CA ASP A 350 -19.62 -9.30 31.31
C ASP A 350 -19.29 -10.15 32.55
N ALA A 351 -20.13 -10.06 33.57
CA ALA A 351 -19.95 -10.73 34.86
C ALA A 351 -18.55 -10.56 35.49
N GLY A 352 -17.93 -9.39 35.31
CA GLY A 352 -16.62 -9.04 35.88
C GLY A 352 -15.40 -9.47 35.05
N ALA A 353 -15.60 -10.05 33.86
CA ALA A 353 -14.54 -10.36 32.90
C ALA A 353 -14.80 -9.65 31.56
N PHE A 354 -13.76 -9.46 30.74
CA PHE A 354 -13.96 -8.96 29.37
C PHE A 354 -14.50 -10.06 28.47
N ALA A 355 -15.58 -9.76 27.76
CA ALA A 355 -16.17 -10.60 26.74
C ALA A 355 -16.12 -9.87 25.38
N ASN A 356 -15.91 -10.63 24.30
CA ASN A 356 -15.97 -10.08 22.96
C ASN A 356 -17.39 -9.55 22.69
N TYR A 357 -17.49 -8.28 22.33
CA TYR A 357 -18.72 -7.61 21.95
C TYR A 357 -18.90 -7.59 20.44
N GLY A 358 -17.86 -7.29 19.68
CA GLY A 358 -17.90 -7.17 18.22
C GLY A 358 -16.53 -6.81 17.65
N TYR A 359 -16.52 -6.25 16.46
CA TYR A 359 -15.33 -5.72 15.80
C TYR A 359 -15.47 -4.23 15.58
N VAL A 360 -14.38 -3.50 15.76
CA VAL A 360 -14.30 -2.09 15.37
C VAL A 360 -14.34 -2.04 13.84
N ASN A 361 -15.39 -1.42 13.31
CA ASN A 361 -15.59 -1.27 11.87
C ASN A 361 -14.99 0.02 11.35
N ASP A 362 -15.06 1.10 12.15
CA ASP A 362 -14.78 2.44 11.68
C ASP A 362 -14.53 3.36 12.89
N LEU A 363 -13.98 4.54 12.62
CA LEU A 363 -13.67 5.61 13.56
C LEU A 363 -14.28 6.90 13.03
N ILE A 364 -14.95 7.67 13.89
CA ILE A 364 -15.54 8.97 13.48
C ILE A 364 -14.71 10.12 14.05
N ILE A 365 -14.16 10.92 13.15
CA ILE A 365 -13.42 12.16 13.47
C ILE A 365 -14.37 13.34 13.39
N LYS A 366 -14.28 14.26 14.35
CA LYS A 366 -14.93 15.57 14.27
C LYS A 366 -14.09 16.60 15.00
N ASP A 367 -13.95 17.78 14.40
CA ASP A 367 -13.18 18.90 14.95
C ASP A 367 -11.73 18.51 15.33
N GLY A 368 -11.08 17.70 14.48
CA GLY A 368 -9.69 17.23 14.69
C GLY A 368 -9.53 16.24 15.84
N LYS A 369 -10.62 15.56 16.24
CA LYS A 369 -10.62 14.55 17.30
C LYS A 369 -11.45 13.33 16.92
N LEU A 370 -10.95 12.15 17.25
CA LEU A 370 -11.69 10.91 17.32
C LEU A 370 -12.79 11.02 18.38
N GLN A 371 -14.04 11.14 17.92
CA GLN A 371 -15.21 11.24 18.79
C GLN A 371 -15.79 9.87 19.11
N ALA A 372 -15.79 8.97 18.12
CA ALA A 372 -16.46 7.70 18.26
C ALA A 372 -15.69 6.52 17.66
N VAL A 373 -15.82 5.37 18.32
CA VAL A 373 -15.44 4.06 17.80
C VAL A 373 -16.73 3.36 17.36
N VAL A 374 -16.80 2.97 16.09
CA VAL A 374 -17.95 2.29 15.52
C VAL A 374 -17.72 0.80 15.60
N VAL A 375 -18.65 0.08 16.24
CA VAL A 375 -18.54 -1.36 16.45
C VAL A 375 -19.69 -2.06 15.77
N THR A 376 -19.38 -3.11 15.01
CA THR A 376 -20.38 -4.07 14.51
C THR A 376 -20.53 -5.18 15.57
N PRO A 377 -21.66 -5.25 16.31
CA PRO A 377 -21.83 -6.18 17.42
C PRO A 377 -22.03 -7.62 16.95
N ASN A 378 -21.57 -8.56 17.76
CA ASN A 378 -21.92 -9.97 17.63
C ASN A 378 -23.43 -10.17 17.83
N ALA A 379 -24.07 -10.94 16.95
CA ALA A 379 -25.51 -11.22 17.01
C ALA A 379 -26.00 -11.80 18.36
N GLY A 380 -25.10 -12.40 19.15
CA GLY A 380 -25.39 -12.89 20.51
C GLY A 380 -25.74 -11.80 21.53
N TYR A 381 -25.56 -10.52 21.20
CA TYR A 381 -26.00 -9.38 22.02
C TYR A 381 -27.42 -8.90 21.65
N GLY A 382 -28.08 -9.51 20.65
CA GLY A 382 -29.47 -9.22 20.31
C GLY A 382 -29.70 -7.91 19.55
N VAL A 383 -28.62 -7.27 19.10
CA VAL A 383 -28.62 -6.07 18.27
C VAL A 383 -27.89 -6.35 16.94
N THR A 384 -28.15 -5.53 15.92
CA THR A 384 -27.58 -5.70 14.57
C THR A 384 -27.25 -4.35 13.95
N GLY A 385 -26.20 -4.31 13.12
CA GLY A 385 -25.72 -3.09 12.46
C GLY A 385 -24.67 -2.35 13.29
N PRO A 386 -24.05 -1.29 12.73
CA PRO A 386 -22.99 -0.54 13.41
C PRO A 386 -23.55 0.34 14.53
N TYR A 387 -22.86 0.39 15.67
CA TYR A 387 -23.16 1.27 16.80
C TYR A 387 -21.95 2.14 17.09
N ALA A 388 -22.18 3.44 17.27
CA ALA A 388 -21.11 4.39 17.56
C ALA A 388 -21.03 4.66 19.07
N TYR A 389 -19.85 4.43 19.66
CA TYR A 389 -19.58 4.64 21.08
C TYR A 389 -18.60 5.79 21.26
N PRO A 390 -18.74 6.62 22.31
CA PRO A 390 -17.75 7.65 22.60
C PRO A 390 -16.35 7.04 22.78
N TYR A 391 -15.34 7.73 22.29
CA TYR A 391 -13.96 7.31 22.45
C TYR A 391 -13.42 7.64 23.85
N TYR A 392 -12.85 6.65 24.54
CA TYR A 392 -12.33 6.79 25.91
C TYR A 392 -10.81 6.64 26.04
N GLY A 393 -10.11 6.84 24.93
CA GLY A 393 -8.67 6.65 24.87
C GLY A 393 -8.26 5.24 24.48
N TRP A 394 -7.02 5.11 23.99
CA TRP A 394 -6.41 3.83 23.65
C TRP A 394 -5.10 3.70 24.41
N GLY A 395 -5.07 2.81 25.41
CA GLY A 395 -3.89 2.53 26.23
C GLY A 395 -3.12 1.28 25.78
N GLY A 396 -3.31 0.86 24.53
CA GLY A 396 -2.70 -0.35 23.98
C GLY A 396 -1.23 -0.13 23.65
N TYR A 397 -0.36 -1.00 24.16
CA TYR A 397 0.94 -1.20 23.52
C TYR A 397 0.70 -1.96 22.21
N ALA A 398 1.42 -1.60 21.14
CA ALA A 398 1.45 -2.36 19.89
C ALA A 398 1.46 -3.87 20.17
N GLY A 399 0.46 -4.59 19.65
CA GLY A 399 0.31 -6.04 19.82
C GLY A 399 -0.76 -6.52 20.81
N ARG A 400 -1.63 -5.65 21.37
CA ARG A 400 -2.87 -6.09 22.04
C ARG A 400 -4.07 -5.88 21.11
N PRO A 401 -4.64 -6.95 20.52
CA PRO A 401 -5.60 -6.86 19.41
C PRO A 401 -7.04 -6.60 19.89
N THR A 402 -7.24 -5.65 20.82
CA THR A 402 -8.56 -5.41 21.42
C THR A 402 -8.76 -3.96 21.88
N TYR A 403 -9.96 -3.42 21.63
CA TYR A 403 -10.48 -2.19 22.23
C TYR A 403 -11.47 -2.50 23.36
N ASP A 404 -11.23 -1.95 24.55
CA ASP A 404 -12.09 -2.18 25.72
C ASP A 404 -13.06 -1.01 25.90
N LEU A 405 -14.34 -1.27 25.65
CA LEU A 405 -15.42 -0.32 25.94
C LEU A 405 -15.66 -0.28 27.45
N PRO A 406 -15.86 0.91 28.05
CA PRO A 406 -16.11 1.05 29.48
C PRO A 406 -17.57 0.78 29.86
N TYR A 407 -18.25 -0.08 29.10
CA TYR A 407 -19.65 -0.46 29.30
C TYR A 407 -19.74 -1.93 29.65
N ASP A 408 -20.76 -2.27 30.43
CA ASP A 408 -21.14 -3.67 30.61
C ASP A 408 -22.04 -4.19 29.48
N ARG A 409 -22.34 -5.50 29.52
CA ARG A 409 -23.20 -6.18 28.55
C ARG A 409 -24.59 -5.55 28.41
N GLU A 410 -25.18 -5.05 29.49
CA GLU A 410 -26.53 -4.48 29.50
C GLU A 410 -26.52 -3.02 29.05
N GLU A 411 -25.45 -2.29 29.35
CA GLU A 411 -25.24 -0.90 28.97
C GLU A 411 -24.94 -0.76 27.48
N VAL A 412 -24.00 -1.55 26.94
CA VAL A 412 -23.48 -1.38 25.57
C VAL A 412 -24.59 -1.42 24.51
N VAL A 413 -25.63 -2.24 24.71
CA VAL A 413 -26.75 -2.39 23.77
C VAL A 413 -27.77 -1.25 23.83
N GLN A 414 -27.63 -0.32 24.77
CA GLN A 414 -28.48 0.87 24.90
C GLN A 414 -28.04 2.03 23.99
N GLY A 415 -26.89 1.90 23.33
CA GLY A 415 -26.41 2.90 22.37
C GLY A 415 -27.32 3.03 21.15
N GLU A 416 -27.08 4.07 20.37
CA GLU A 416 -27.79 4.31 19.11
C GLU A 416 -27.02 3.68 17.94
N ARG A 417 -27.78 3.20 16.94
CA ARG A 417 -27.21 2.67 15.70
C ARG A 417 -26.69 3.84 14.86
N LEU A 418 -25.51 3.68 14.29
CA LEU A 418 -24.99 4.60 13.28
C LEU A 418 -25.67 4.35 11.93
N ASP A 419 -26.03 5.42 11.26
CA ASP A 419 -26.67 5.43 9.95
C ASP A 419 -25.78 6.20 8.97
N TYR A 420 -24.98 5.46 8.20
CA TYR A 420 -24.00 6.05 7.28
C TYR A 420 -24.64 6.97 6.24
N GLU A 421 -25.88 6.69 5.82
CA GLU A 421 -26.62 7.51 4.85
C GLU A 421 -26.89 8.95 5.36
N GLN A 422 -26.71 9.23 6.66
CA GLN A 422 -26.90 10.57 7.23
C GLN A 422 -25.64 11.44 7.18
N PHE A 423 -24.47 10.89 6.85
CA PHE A 423 -23.27 11.70 6.57
C PHE A 423 -23.32 12.37 5.20
N ASP A 424 -23.99 11.75 4.21
CA ASP A 424 -24.03 12.19 2.81
C ASP A 424 -25.10 13.27 2.50
N ILE A 425 -25.78 13.80 3.53
CA ILE A 425 -26.89 14.74 3.37
C ILE A 425 -26.38 16.17 3.54
N GLU A 426 -25.93 16.80 2.45
CA GLU A 426 -25.73 18.26 2.36
C GLU A 426 -27.03 19.05 2.06
#